data_AF-A0A3M0L8K2-F1
#
_entry.id   AF-A0A3M0L8K2-F1
#
_cell.length_a   1.000
_cell.length_b   1.000
_cell.length_c   1.000
_cell.angle_alpha   90.00
_cell.angle_beta   90.00
_cell.angle_gamma   90.00
#
_symmetry.space_group_name_H-M   'P 1'
#
loop_
_entity.id
_entity.type
_entity.pdbx_description
1 polymer ?
#
loop_
_entity_poly.entity_id
_entity_poly.type
_entity_poly.pdbx_seq_one_letter_code
_entity_poly.pdbx_strand_id
1 'polypeptide(L)'
;MPGKVMEQTISSTITGHMQDNQEIRPSWHGFIKYSCQLMNFISFYNKMTHLMDQGEVVDVVYLDFSKAFDTISHSILLEKLAAHGLVYCTVYWVKSYLDD
;
A
#
# COMPACT_ATOMS: atom_id res chain seq x y z
N MET A 1 3.95 24.03 9.76
CA MET A 1 4.93 22.95 9.47
C MET A 1 4.93 22.68 7.97
N PRO A 2 5.83 23.29 7.19
CA PRO A 2 5.89 23.14 5.73
C PRO A 2 6.07 21.68 5.26
N GLY A 3 6.85 20.87 6.00
CA GLY A 3 7.13 19.46 5.64
C GLY A 3 5.89 18.56 5.56
N LYS A 4 4.95 18.66 6.52
CA LYS A 4 3.73 17.85 6.53
C LYS A 4 2.81 18.10 5.32
N VAL A 5 2.75 19.36 4.86
CA VAL A 5 1.95 19.72 3.67
C VAL A 5 2.58 19.15 2.41
N MET A 6 3.91 19.17 2.33
CA MET A 6 4.65 18.60 1.21
C MET A 6 4.53 17.08 1.17
N GLU A 7 4.65 16.41 2.33
CA GLU A 7 4.44 14.97 2.47
C GLU A 7 3.04 14.55 1.99
N GLN A 8 1.99 15.26 2.42
CA GLN A 8 0.61 15.01 1.98
C GLN A 8 0.44 15.18 0.47
N THR A 9 1.08 16.21 -0.10
CA THR A 9 1.02 16.50 -1.53
C THR A 9 1.67 15.38 -2.33
N ILE A 10 2.89 14.98 -1.95
CA ILE A 10 3.67 13.94 -2.63
C ILE A 10 3.01 12.57 -2.46
N SER A 11 2.50 12.26 -1.27
CA SER A 11 1.72 11.04 -1.01
C SER A 11 0.49 10.95 -1.91
N SER A 12 -0.22 12.07 -2.10
CA SER A 12 -1.36 12.14 -3.02
C SER A 12 -0.95 11.92 -4.47
N THR A 13 0.17 12.50 -4.92
CA THR A 13 0.71 12.29 -6.27
C THR A 13 1.09 10.83 -6.52
N ILE A 14 1.80 10.19 -5.57
CA ILE A 14 2.19 8.78 -5.69
C ILE A 14 0.95 7.89 -5.73
N THR A 15 -0.01 8.13 -4.84
CA THR A 15 -1.26 7.34 -4.79
C THR A 15 -2.05 7.48 -6.09
N GLY A 16 -2.17 8.69 -6.64
CA GLY A 16 -2.83 8.93 -7.92
C GLY A 16 -2.15 8.16 -9.07
N HIS A 17 -0.82 8.23 -9.16
CA HIS A 17 -0.04 7.50 -10.17
C HIS A 17 -0.25 5.98 -10.09
N MET A 18 -0.26 5.41 -8.89
CA MET A 18 -0.50 3.97 -8.69
C MET A 18 -1.94 3.56 -9.04
N GLN A 19 -2.92 4.46 -8.82
CA GLN A 19 -4.31 4.23 -9.22
C GLN A 19 -4.48 4.26 -10.74
N ASP A 20 -3.91 5.27 -11.41
CA ASP A 20 -4.01 5.45 -12.86
C ASP A 20 -3.36 4.28 -13.62
N ASN A 21 -2.27 3.73 -13.09
CA ASN A 21 -1.57 2.59 -13.67
C ASN A 21 -2.15 1.22 -13.26
N GLN A 22 -3.27 1.18 -12.54
CA GLN A 22 -3.93 -0.05 -12.06
C GLN A 22 -3.00 -0.95 -11.22
N GLU A 23 -2.01 -0.37 -10.56
CA GLU A 23 -1.05 -1.11 -9.73
C GLU A 23 -1.66 -1.50 -8.37
N ILE A 24 -2.74 -0.82 -7.98
CA ILE A 24 -3.50 -1.11 -6.77
C ILE A 24 -4.48 -2.25 -7.01
N ARG A 25 -4.25 -3.38 -6.34
CA ARG A 25 -5.15 -4.54 -6.42
C ARG A 25 -6.45 -4.27 -5.65
N PRO A 26 -7.60 -4.77 -6.11
CA PRO A 26 -8.88 -4.65 -5.39
C PRO A 26 -8.87 -5.30 -4.00
N SER A 27 -7.97 -6.27 -3.77
CA SER A 27 -7.79 -6.90 -2.45
C SER A 27 -6.90 -6.08 -1.51
N TRP A 28 -6.25 -5.02 -1.99
CA TRP A 28 -5.51 -4.10 -1.13
C TRP A 28 -6.47 -3.11 -0.54
N HIS A 29 -6.33 -2.91 0.76
CA HIS A 29 -7.25 -2.06 1.48
C HIS A 29 -6.59 -1.18 2.55
N GLY A 30 -5.33 -1.47 2.91
CA GLY A 30 -4.55 -0.58 3.76
C GLY A 30 -4.09 0.63 2.98
N PHE A 31 -4.20 1.82 3.58
CA PHE A 31 -3.65 3.08 3.06
C PHE A 31 -4.16 3.51 1.67
N ILE A 32 -5.30 2.97 1.21
CA ILE A 32 -5.93 3.32 -0.07
C ILE A 32 -7.10 4.25 0.18
N LYS A 33 -7.18 5.31 -0.62
CA LYS A 33 -8.29 6.27 -0.57
C LYS A 33 -9.62 5.54 -0.79
N TYR A 34 -10.60 5.84 0.06
CA TYR A 34 -11.94 5.22 0.06
C TYR A 34 -12.00 3.75 0.50
N SER A 35 -10.89 3.17 0.97
CA SER A 35 -10.90 1.86 1.63
C SER A 35 -10.94 2.01 3.15
N CYS A 36 -11.70 1.15 3.83
CA CYS A 36 -11.80 1.13 5.29
C CYS A 36 -11.71 -0.30 5.81
N GLN A 37 -11.22 -0.49 7.03
CA GLN A 37 -11.02 -1.81 7.65
C GLN A 37 -12.26 -2.71 7.58
N LEU A 38 -13.45 -2.12 7.70
CA LEU A 38 -14.73 -2.83 7.60
C LEU A 38 -14.94 -3.45 6.21
N MET A 39 -14.57 -2.74 5.14
CA MET A 39 -14.69 -3.25 3.77
C MET A 39 -13.84 -4.51 3.57
N ASN A 40 -12.63 -4.52 4.14
CA ASN A 40 -11.69 -5.66 4.07
C ASN A 40 -12.29 -6.87 4.76
N PHE A 41 -12.85 -6.64 5.95
CA PHE A 41 -13.45 -7.69 6.76
C PHE A 41 -14.66 -8.27 6.04
N ILE A 42 -15.55 -7.44 5.50
CA ILE A 42 -16.70 -7.88 4.71
C ILE A 42 -16.25 -8.69 3.49
N SER A 43 -15.28 -8.19 2.72
CA SER A 43 -14.75 -8.88 1.54
C SER A 43 -14.16 -10.25 1.88
N PHE A 44 -13.40 -10.31 2.98
CA PHE A 44 -12.81 -11.54 3.49
C PHE A 44 -13.89 -12.55 3.92
N TYR A 45 -14.85 -12.13 4.76
CA TYR A 45 -15.92 -13.03 5.23
C TYR A 45 -16.79 -13.53 4.09
N ASN A 46 -17.18 -12.66 3.15
CA ASN A 46 -17.95 -13.08 1.99
C ASN A 46 -17.21 -14.16 1.18
N LYS A 47 -15.89 -14.02 1.01
CA LYS A 47 -15.07 -15.03 0.33
C LYS A 47 -15.01 -16.34 1.13
N MET A 48 -14.79 -16.27 2.44
CA MET A 48 -14.74 -17.46 3.31
C MET A 48 -16.07 -18.22 3.29
N THR A 49 -17.19 -17.52 3.48
CA THR A 49 -18.53 -18.11 3.49
C THR A 49 -18.84 -18.77 2.15
N HIS A 50 -18.53 -18.13 1.03
CA HIS A 50 -18.75 -18.70 -0.30
C HIS A 50 -17.99 -20.02 -0.52
N LEU A 51 -16.73 -20.10 -0.10
CA LEU A 51 -15.93 -21.33 -0.22
C LEU A 51 -16.47 -22.44 0.70
N MET A 52 -16.90 -22.08 1.92
CA MET A 52 -17.54 -23.03 2.85
C MET A 52 -18.87 -23.56 2.32
N ASP A 53 -19.69 -22.71 1.69
CA ASP A 53 -20.95 -23.11 1.05
C ASP A 53 -20.72 -24.09 -0.11
N GLN A 54 -19.56 -24.02 -0.76
CA GLN A 54 -19.13 -24.95 -1.80
C GLN A 54 -18.56 -26.27 -1.23
N GLY A 55 -18.48 -26.40 0.10
CA GLY A 55 -17.92 -27.56 0.78
C GLY A 55 -16.39 -27.61 0.74
N GLU A 56 -15.71 -26.51 0.42
CA GLU A 56 -14.26 -26.45 0.45
C GLU A 56 -13.71 -26.32 1.88
N VAL A 57 -12.57 -26.96 2.13
CA VAL A 57 -11.83 -26.79 3.38
C VAL A 57 -10.95 -25.55 3.25
N VAL A 58 -11.16 -24.56 4.12
CA VAL A 58 -10.45 -23.28 4.05
C VAL A 58 -9.60 -23.07 5.30
N ASP A 59 -8.29 -22.93 5.10
CA ASP A 59 -7.34 -22.50 6.12
C ASP A 59 -6.88 -21.05 5.86
N VAL A 60 -6.69 -20.29 6.94
CA VAL A 60 -6.29 -18.87 6.87
C VAL A 60 -4.97 -18.66 7.58
N VAL A 61 -4.00 -18.10 6.85
CA VAL A 61 -2.70 -17.71 7.41
C VAL A 61 -2.65 -16.20 7.55
N TYR A 62 -2.50 -15.71 8.78
CA TYR A 62 -2.26 -14.30 9.07
C TYR A 62 -0.77 -14.04 9.17
N LEU A 63 -0.26 -13.08 8.39
CA LEU A 63 1.12 -12.62 8.40
C LEU A 63 1.15 -11.16 8.83
N ASP A 64 2.04 -10.83 9.76
CA ASP A 64 2.27 -9.46 10.21
C ASP A 64 3.77 -9.17 10.27
N PHE A 65 4.15 -7.97 9.84
CA PHE A 65 5.53 -7.50 9.89
C PHE A 65 5.71 -6.62 11.12
N SER A 66 6.47 -7.12 12.09
CA SER A 66 6.86 -6.32 13.25
C SER A 66 7.71 -5.14 12.78
N LYS A 67 7.27 -3.91 13.13
CA LYS A 67 7.94 -2.66 12.74
C LYS A 67 8.23 -2.57 11.25
N ALA A 68 7.23 -2.84 10.42
CA ALA A 68 7.36 -2.85 8.96
C ALA A 68 8.09 -1.62 8.39
N PHE A 69 7.77 -0.41 8.87
CA PHE A 69 8.40 0.81 8.38
C PHE A 69 9.87 0.97 8.84
N ASP A 70 10.21 0.48 10.03
CA ASP A 70 11.58 0.55 10.55
C ASP A 70 12.51 -0.49 9.90
N THR A 71 11.93 -1.54 9.29
CA THR A 71 12.68 -2.69 8.73
C THR A 71 12.82 -2.65 7.21
N ILE A 72 12.08 -1.79 6.52
CA ILE A 72 12.18 -1.63 5.07
C ILE A 72 13.52 -0.96 4.71
N SER A 73 14.27 -1.59 3.81
CA SER A 73 15.48 -0.99 3.24
C SER A 73 15.13 0.22 2.37
N HIS A 74 15.74 1.37 2.67
CA HIS A 74 15.53 2.61 1.91
C HIS A 74 15.95 2.46 0.44
N SER A 75 17.03 1.72 0.15
CA SER A 75 17.47 1.51 -1.24
C SER A 75 16.46 0.67 -2.03
N ILE A 76 15.95 -0.42 -1.44
CA ILE A 76 14.93 -1.26 -2.08
C ILE A 76 13.63 -0.47 -2.31
N LEU A 77 13.23 0.38 -1.36
CA LEU A 77 12.06 1.24 -1.50
C LEU A 77 12.24 2.20 -2.68
N LEU A 78 13.37 2.90 -2.77
CA LEU A 78 13.65 3.85 -3.84
C LEU A 78 13.75 3.18 -5.22
N GLU A 79 14.37 2.00 -5.30
CA GLU A 79 14.41 1.20 -6.53
C GLU A 79 13.01 0.80 -7.00
N LYS A 80 12.13 0.37 -6.09
CA LYS A 80 10.74 0.06 -6.42
C LYS A 80 9.98 1.29 -6.90
N LEU A 81 10.12 2.43 -6.22
CA LEU A 81 9.47 3.68 -6.63
C LEU A 81 9.89 4.10 -8.04
N ALA A 82 11.18 3.97 -8.37
CA ALA A 82 11.68 4.24 -9.72
C ALA A 82 11.15 3.23 -10.74
N ALA A 83 11.09 1.94 -10.40
CA ALA A 83 10.56 0.88 -11.27
C ALA A 83 9.06 1.05 -11.59
N HIS A 84 8.30 1.66 -10.67
CA HIS A 84 6.90 2.04 -10.88
C HIS A 84 6.73 3.29 -11.75
N GLY A 85 7.80 3.87 -12.30
CA GLY A 85 7.72 4.98 -13.25
C GLY A 85 7.42 6.34 -12.61
N LEU A 86 7.66 6.49 -11.30
CA LEU A 86 7.59 7.79 -10.65
C LEU A 86 8.69 8.72 -11.17
N VAL A 87 8.35 10.01 -11.30
CA VAL A 87 9.28 11.02 -11.82
C VAL A 87 10.47 11.16 -10.87
N TYR A 88 11.67 11.34 -11.45
CA TYR A 88 12.93 11.46 -10.70
C TYR A 88 12.86 12.44 -9.53
N CYS A 89 12.22 13.60 -9.69
CA CYS A 89 12.10 14.59 -8.62
C CYS A 89 11.31 14.07 -7.41
N THR A 90 10.28 13.24 -7.63
CA THR A 90 9.51 12.60 -6.57
C THR A 90 10.35 11.58 -5.81
N VAL A 91 11.07 10.71 -6.54
CA VAL A 91 11.95 9.70 -5.93
C VAL A 91 13.09 10.37 -5.15
N TYR A 92 13.68 11.43 -5.71
CA TYR A 92 14.73 12.20 -5.05
C TYR A 92 14.24 12.88 -3.77
N TRP A 93 13.02 13.44 -3.78
CA TRP A 93 12.44 14.03 -2.57
C TRP A 93 12.20 12.97 -1.48
N VAL A 94 11.65 11.81 -1.84
CA VAL A 94 11.45 10.70 -0.89
C VAL A 94 12.78 10.26 -0.29
N LYS A 95 13.85 10.19 -1.09
CA LYS A 95 15.19 9.91 -0.57
C LYS A 95 15.61 10.94 0.49
N SER A 96 15.47 12.23 0.18
CA SER A 96 15.81 13.30 1.13
C SER A 96 14.99 13.22 2.42
N TYR A 97 13.70 12.87 2.32
CA TYR A 97 12.83 12.71 3.48
C TYR A 97 13.21 11.52 4.37
N LEU A 98 13.76 10.45 3.78
CA LEU A 98 14.19 9.25 4.49
C LEU A 98 15.62 9.35 5.07
N ASP A 99 16.42 10.30 4.57
CA ASP A 99 17.79 10.57 5.06
C ASP A 99 17.81 11.58 6.24
N ASP A 100 16.68 12.26 6.51
CA ASP A 100 16.45 13.17 7.65
C ASP A 100 16.06 12.42 8.94
#